data_AF-A0A1G1PIJ3-F1
#
_entry.id   AF-A0A1G1PIJ3-F1
#
_cell.length_a   1.000
_cell.length_b   1.000
_cell.length_c   1.000
_cell.angle_alpha   90.00
_cell.angle_beta   90.00
_cell.angle_gamma   90.00
#
_symmetry.space_group_name_H-M   'P 1'
#
loop_
_entity.id
_entity.type
_entity.pdbx_description
1 polymer ?
#
loop_
_entity_poly.entity_id
_entity_poly.type
_entity_poly.pdbx_seq_one_letter_code
_entity_poly.pdbx_strand_id
1 'polypeptide(L)'
;MLFMPKTATVPTDLQPYFDKGIQAYTQGSYEYAIDLLTLVVKHAPDATEARRYLRLAIQKRFTDQPPSPLSHLGLSLLTLPVRCFAIVAQLRGDTRSAINLYERLISLDPHSRSLLMRLAMTLTQAGMQDAALQTYEELLAVDPNHLGALRKLARLAMKRGNDAKARQCFERIIKLHPGDLEAQQSLRNLDALGTIKKGFTT
;
A
#
# COMPACT_ATOMS: atom_id res chain seq x y z
N MET A 1 0.50 21.43 20.46
CA MET A 1 1.52 20.57 19.82
C MET A 1 0.80 19.46 19.07
N LEU A 2 0.69 19.58 17.74
CA LEU A 2 0.03 18.59 16.89
C LEU A 2 0.92 17.35 16.80
N PHE A 3 0.42 16.21 17.30
CA PHE A 3 1.00 14.89 17.10
C PHE A 3 0.96 14.58 15.61
N MET A 4 2.02 14.93 14.87
CA MET A 4 2.27 14.31 13.58
C MET A 4 2.66 12.86 13.87
N PRO A 5 1.97 11.86 13.28
CA PRO A 5 2.41 10.49 13.41
C PRO A 5 3.82 10.42 12.82
N LYS A 6 4.79 9.93 13.61
CA LYS A 6 6.13 9.59 13.10
C LYS A 6 5.91 8.68 11.89
N THR A 7 6.08 9.20 10.68
CA THR A 7 6.33 8.34 9.53
C THR A 7 7.51 7.47 9.94
N ALA A 8 7.39 6.16 9.84
CA ALA A 8 8.45 5.24 10.27
C ALA A 8 9.73 5.63 9.52
N THR A 9 10.64 6.26 10.26
CA THR A 9 11.84 6.89 9.73
C THR A 9 12.83 5.80 9.37
N VAL A 10 13.48 5.95 8.21
CA VAL A 10 14.54 5.03 7.79
C VAL A 10 15.62 5.00 8.89
N PRO A 11 16.10 3.81 9.31
CA PRO A 11 17.18 3.70 10.29
C PRO A 11 18.45 4.42 9.81
N THR A 12 19.20 5.04 10.73
CA THR A 12 20.40 5.84 10.40
C THR A 12 21.42 5.07 9.58
N ASP A 13 21.60 3.78 9.84
CA ASP A 13 22.54 2.91 9.11
C ASP A 13 22.13 2.71 7.64
N LEU A 14 20.83 2.80 7.35
CA LEU A 14 20.26 2.62 6.02
C LEU A 14 20.01 3.95 5.30
N GLN A 15 20.10 5.07 6.01
CA GLN A 15 19.89 6.41 5.49
C GLN A 15 20.75 6.71 4.25
N PRO A 16 22.06 6.36 4.19
CA PRO A 16 22.88 6.62 3.01
C PRO A 16 22.40 5.88 1.76
N TYR A 17 21.83 4.68 1.93
CA TYR A 17 21.29 3.88 0.82
C TYR A 17 19.96 4.45 0.35
N PHE A 18 19.13 4.94 1.27
CA PHE A 18 17.88 5.61 0.95
C PHE A 18 18.12 6.92 0.19
N ASP A 19 19.04 7.77 0.66
CA ASP A 19 19.36 9.05 0.03
C ASP A 19 19.94 8.84 -1.38
N LYS A 20 20.88 7.88 -1.53
CA LYS A 20 21.41 7.47 -2.85
C LYS A 20 20.32 6.89 -3.74
N GLY A 21 19.39 6.10 -3.19
CA GLY A 21 18.27 5.54 -3.94
C GLY A 21 17.35 6.63 -4.50
N ILE A 22 17.06 7.67 -3.71
CA ILE A 22 16.30 8.84 -4.16
C ILE A 22 17.08 9.61 -5.23
N GLN A 23 18.37 9.84 -5.00
CA GLN A 23 19.22 10.53 -5.98
C GLN A 23 19.24 9.79 -7.32
N ALA A 24 19.43 8.46 -7.30
CA ALA A 24 19.38 7.62 -8.49
C ALA A 24 18.02 7.69 -9.18
N TYR A 25 16.92 7.70 -8.43
CA TYR A 25 15.57 7.88 -8.96
C TYR A 25 15.42 9.23 -9.68
N THR A 26 15.90 10.33 -9.07
CA THR A 26 15.83 11.66 -9.70
C THR A 26 16.71 11.78 -10.95
N GLN A 27 17.78 10.99 -11.02
CA GLN A 27 18.66 10.89 -12.18
C GLN A 27 18.11 9.97 -13.30
N GLY A 28 16.92 9.37 -13.11
CA GLY A 28 16.33 8.42 -14.05
C GLY A 28 17.00 7.04 -14.07
N SER A 29 17.94 6.78 -13.15
CA SER A 29 18.63 5.49 -13.01
C SER A 29 17.77 4.51 -12.21
N TYR A 30 16.62 4.13 -12.77
CA TYR A 30 15.58 3.40 -12.03
C TYR A 30 16.01 2.01 -11.54
N GLU A 31 16.80 1.25 -12.31
CA GLU A 31 17.27 -0.07 -11.85
C GLU A 31 18.16 0.06 -10.60
N TYR A 32 19.10 1.00 -10.62
CA TYR A 32 19.97 1.25 -9.47
C TYR A 32 19.17 1.77 -8.26
N ALA A 33 18.17 2.62 -8.49
CA ALA A 33 17.26 3.07 -7.45
C ALA A 33 16.46 1.90 -6.85
N ILE A 34 15.96 0.98 -7.69
CA ILE A 34 15.21 -0.20 -7.25
C ILE A 34 16.09 -1.08 -6.37
N ASP A 35 17.34 -1.34 -6.74
CA ASP A 35 18.25 -2.17 -5.95
C ASP A 35 18.51 -1.58 -4.56
N LEU A 36 18.86 -0.29 -4.51
CA LEU A 36 19.13 0.42 -3.25
C LEU A 36 17.90 0.48 -2.35
N LEU A 37 16.73 0.82 -2.91
CA LEU A 37 15.51 0.95 -2.13
C LEU A 37 14.95 -0.41 -1.71
N THR A 38 15.15 -1.47 -2.51
CA THR A 38 14.82 -2.85 -2.14
C THR A 38 15.66 -3.30 -0.94
N LEU A 39 16.95 -2.97 -0.91
CA LEU A 39 17.82 -3.22 0.24
C LEU A 39 17.23 -2.57 1.50
N VAL A 40 16.89 -1.28 1.43
CA VAL A 40 16.31 -0.54 2.56
C VAL A 40 15.01 -1.20 3.04
N VAL A 41 14.07 -1.48 2.15
CA VAL A 41 12.76 -2.07 2.51
C VAL A 41 12.90 -3.50 3.07
N LYS A 42 13.88 -4.27 2.61
CA LYS A 42 14.14 -5.63 3.12
C LYS A 42 14.64 -5.62 4.58
N HIS A 43 15.45 -4.63 4.93
CA HIS A 43 16.01 -4.49 6.27
C HIS A 43 15.09 -3.69 7.22
N ALA A 44 14.35 -2.71 6.68
CA ALA A 44 13.37 -1.88 7.38
C ALA A 44 12.01 -1.95 6.66
N PRO A 45 11.21 -3.00 6.89
CA PRO A 45 9.93 -3.19 6.18
C PRO A 45 8.85 -2.18 6.59
N ASP A 46 9.05 -1.44 7.67
CA ASP A 46 8.20 -0.34 8.12
C ASP A 46 8.52 0.99 7.43
N ALA A 47 9.70 1.12 6.80
CA ALA A 47 10.14 2.31 6.08
C ALA A 47 9.22 2.65 4.90
N THR A 48 8.19 3.42 5.21
CA THR A 48 7.06 3.70 4.31
C THR A 48 7.52 4.57 3.14
N GLU A 49 8.35 5.58 3.41
CA GLU A 49 8.90 6.44 2.34
C GLU A 49 9.81 5.66 1.38
N ALA A 50 10.67 4.78 1.89
CA ALA A 50 11.52 3.93 1.06
C ALA A 50 10.67 3.02 0.15
N ARG A 51 9.61 2.40 0.70
CA ARG A 51 8.67 1.60 -0.09
C ARG A 51 7.96 2.46 -1.15
N ARG A 52 7.61 3.72 -0.85
CA ARG A 52 7.03 4.65 -1.83
C ARG A 52 7.94 4.92 -3.01
N TYR A 53 9.18 5.31 -2.75
CA TYR A 53 10.12 5.58 -3.82
C TYR A 53 10.45 4.30 -4.61
N LEU A 54 10.52 3.14 -3.95
CA LEU A 54 10.70 1.86 -4.61
C LEU A 54 9.57 1.61 -5.62
N ARG A 55 8.31 1.83 -5.20
CA ARG A 55 7.14 1.67 -6.08
C ARG A 55 7.16 2.60 -7.28
N LEU A 56 7.48 3.88 -7.04
CA LEU A 56 7.61 4.87 -8.11
C LEU A 56 8.72 4.50 -9.10
N ALA A 57 9.86 4.02 -8.61
CA ALA A 57 10.97 3.58 -9.45
C ALA A 57 10.60 2.36 -10.30
N ILE A 58 9.93 1.36 -9.72
CA ILE A 58 9.44 0.18 -10.44
C ILE A 58 8.44 0.59 -11.53
N GLN A 59 7.47 1.46 -11.20
CA GLN A 59 6.48 1.93 -12.18
C GLN A 59 7.14 2.68 -13.33
N LYS A 60 8.07 3.61 -13.03
CA LYS A 60 8.81 4.36 -14.05
C LYS A 60 9.64 3.45 -14.95
N ARG A 61 10.34 2.47 -14.37
CA ARG A 61 11.05 1.46 -15.15
C ARG A 61 10.10 0.70 -16.08
N PHE A 62 8.95 0.27 -15.56
CA PHE A 62 7.98 -0.50 -16.34
C PHE A 62 7.35 0.34 -17.47
N THR A 63 7.15 1.65 -17.27
CA THR A 63 6.68 2.54 -18.32
C THR A 63 7.73 2.81 -19.39
N ASP A 64 9.00 2.94 -18.99
CA ASP A 64 10.10 3.27 -19.91
C ASP A 64 10.57 2.04 -20.70
N GLN A 65 10.51 0.86 -20.08
CA GLN A 65 10.90 -0.42 -20.65
C GLN A 65 9.84 -1.49 -20.35
N PRO A 66 8.68 -1.45 -21.05
CA PRO A 66 7.63 -2.43 -20.84
C PRO A 66 8.12 -3.82 -21.30
N PRO A 67 7.89 -4.88 -20.50
CA PRO A 67 8.23 -6.24 -20.91
C PRO A 67 7.40 -6.63 -22.14
N SER A 68 8.01 -7.37 -23.07
CA SER A 68 7.29 -7.90 -24.23
C SER A 68 6.16 -8.83 -23.76
N PRO A 69 5.01 -8.91 -24.46
CA PRO A 69 3.86 -9.71 -24.02
C PRO A 69 4.20 -11.19 -23.76
N LEU A 70 5.08 -11.77 -24.59
CA LEU A 70 5.57 -13.14 -24.43
C LEU A 70 6.44 -13.29 -23.19
N SER A 71 7.35 -12.34 -22.93
CA SER A 71 8.16 -12.35 -21.70
C SER A 71 7.30 -12.19 -20.46
N HIS A 72 6.28 -11.33 -20.49
CA HIS A 72 5.35 -11.11 -19.40
C HIS A 72 4.51 -12.37 -19.12
N LEU A 73 3.98 -13.02 -20.16
CA LEU A 73 3.25 -14.28 -20.01
C LEU A 73 4.13 -15.39 -19.43
N GLY A 74 5.34 -15.58 -19.96
CA GLY A 74 6.30 -16.55 -19.45
C GLY A 74 6.67 -16.29 -17.98
N LEU A 75 6.92 -15.02 -17.62
CA LEU A 75 7.21 -14.60 -16.25
C LEU A 75 6.00 -14.82 -15.31
N SER A 76 4.78 -14.57 -15.78
CA SER A 76 3.56 -14.80 -15.01
C SER A 76 3.36 -16.28 -14.66
N LEU A 77 3.72 -17.19 -15.57
CA LEU A 77 3.68 -18.64 -15.33
C LEU A 77 4.79 -19.06 -14.37
N LEU A 78 6.02 -18.58 -14.58
CA LEU A 78 7.18 -18.88 -13.74
C LEU A 78 7.01 -18.38 -12.28
N THR A 79 6.20 -17.35 -12.07
CA THR A 79 5.96 -16.78 -10.73
C THR A 79 4.82 -17.47 -9.97
N LEU A 80 4.05 -18.38 -10.58
CA LEU A 80 2.96 -19.11 -9.89
C LEU A 80 3.43 -19.80 -8.60
N PRO A 81 4.56 -20.54 -8.56
CA PRO A 81 5.03 -21.16 -7.31
C PRO A 81 5.33 -20.12 -6.24
N VAL A 82 5.92 -18.98 -6.62
CA VAL A 82 6.23 -17.87 -5.70
C VAL A 82 4.95 -17.24 -5.15
N ARG A 83 3.89 -17.10 -5.98
CA ARG A 83 2.57 -16.64 -5.54
C ARG A 83 1.96 -17.60 -4.53
N CYS A 84 1.99 -18.90 -4.79
CA CYS A 84 1.51 -19.91 -3.84
C CYS A 84 2.28 -19.85 -2.53
N PHE A 85 3.61 -19.78 -2.58
CA PHE A 85 4.45 -19.68 -1.40
C PHE A 85 4.16 -18.41 -0.58
N ALA A 86 3.94 -17.27 -1.24
CA ALA A 86 3.53 -16.02 -0.58
C ALA A 86 2.20 -16.16 0.17
N ILE A 87 1.21 -16.81 -0.46
CA ILE A 87 -0.10 -17.06 0.17
C ILE A 87 0.04 -18.00 1.36
N VAL A 88 0.83 -19.07 1.24
CA VAL A 88 1.08 -20.01 2.33
C VAL A 88 1.78 -19.32 3.51
N ALA A 89 2.80 -18.49 3.24
CA ALA A 89 3.47 -17.70 4.27
C ALA A 89 2.49 -16.75 4.98
N GLN A 90 1.63 -16.08 4.21
CA GLN A 90 0.59 -15.20 4.76
C GLN A 90 -0.37 -15.97 5.68
N LEU A 91 -0.84 -17.15 5.28
CA LEU A 91 -1.75 -17.98 6.07
C LEU A 91 -1.10 -18.55 7.33
N ARG A 92 0.21 -18.80 7.30
CA ARG A 92 0.99 -19.24 8.47
C ARG A 92 1.29 -18.12 9.46
N GLY A 93 0.94 -16.87 9.14
CA GLY A 93 1.26 -15.70 9.96
C GLY A 93 2.72 -15.25 9.85
N ASP A 94 3.51 -15.85 8.95
CA ASP A 94 4.85 -15.36 8.62
C ASP A 94 4.75 -14.14 7.69
N THR A 95 4.33 -13.04 8.31
CA THR A 95 4.06 -11.77 7.63
C THR A 95 5.31 -11.21 6.98
N ARG A 96 6.50 -11.39 7.57
CA ARG A 96 7.76 -10.89 7.02
C ARG A 96 8.12 -11.58 5.70
N SER A 97 8.08 -12.91 5.67
CA SER A 97 8.33 -13.66 4.44
C SER A 97 7.29 -13.35 3.37
N ALA A 98 6.01 -13.28 3.76
CA ALA A 98 4.93 -12.93 2.84
C ALA A 98 5.10 -11.53 2.23
N ILE A 99 5.45 -10.52 3.03
CA ILE A 99 5.75 -9.17 2.53
C ILE A 99 6.87 -9.24 1.49
N ASN A 100 8.00 -9.86 1.80
CA ASN A 100 9.14 -9.95 0.87
C ASN A 100 8.78 -10.63 -0.46
N LEU A 101 7.95 -11.68 -0.42
CA LEU A 101 7.51 -12.38 -1.61
C LEU A 101 6.55 -11.52 -2.44
N TYR A 102 5.61 -10.82 -1.80
CA TYR A 102 4.72 -9.91 -2.51
C TYR A 102 5.46 -8.71 -3.11
N GLU A 103 6.45 -8.14 -2.41
CA GLU A 103 7.35 -7.11 -2.94
C GLU A 103 8.02 -7.57 -4.24
N ARG A 104 8.58 -8.78 -4.24
CA ARG A 104 9.21 -9.38 -5.43
C ARG A 104 8.21 -9.65 -6.56
N LEU A 105 6.99 -10.04 -6.24
CA LEU A 105 5.96 -10.24 -7.27
C LEU A 105 5.52 -8.91 -7.90
N ILE A 106 5.40 -7.86 -7.09
CA ILE A 106 5.02 -6.51 -7.53
C ILE A 106 6.13 -5.87 -8.39
N SER A 107 7.40 -6.17 -8.13
CA SER A 107 8.49 -5.69 -9.01
C SER A 107 8.44 -6.27 -10.42
N LEU A 108 7.68 -7.34 -10.64
CA LEU A 108 7.48 -7.99 -11.94
C LEU A 108 6.17 -7.55 -12.61
N ASP A 109 5.12 -7.33 -11.81
CA ASP A 109 3.81 -6.82 -12.25
C ASP A 109 3.34 -5.70 -11.29
N PRO A 110 3.79 -4.44 -11.50
CA PRO A 110 3.53 -3.33 -10.58
C PRO A 110 2.07 -2.88 -10.55
N HIS A 111 1.27 -3.26 -11.54
CA HIS A 111 -0.14 -2.87 -11.65
C HIS A 111 -1.09 -4.02 -11.25
N SER A 112 -0.55 -5.09 -10.68
CA SER A 112 -1.36 -6.22 -10.23
C SER A 112 -2.21 -5.86 -9.01
N ARG A 113 -3.49 -5.59 -9.26
CA ARG A 113 -4.49 -5.31 -8.22
C ARG A 113 -4.51 -6.37 -7.12
N SER A 114 -4.39 -7.63 -7.52
CA SER A 114 -4.38 -8.78 -6.62
C SER A 114 -3.17 -8.81 -5.69
N LEU A 115 -1.98 -8.44 -6.19
CA LEU A 115 -0.75 -8.44 -5.41
C LEU A 115 -0.72 -7.25 -4.44
N LEU A 116 -1.12 -6.06 -4.92
CA LEU A 116 -1.23 -4.86 -4.07
C LEU A 116 -2.21 -5.08 -2.92
N MET A 117 -3.38 -5.68 -3.18
CA MET A 117 -4.36 -6.01 -2.14
C MET A 117 -3.77 -6.97 -1.10
N ARG A 118 -3.07 -8.03 -1.55
CA ARG A 118 -2.47 -9.03 -0.65
C ARG A 118 -1.33 -8.44 0.17
N LEU A 119 -0.47 -7.62 -0.43
CA LEU A 119 0.58 -6.91 0.29
C LEU A 119 -0.02 -6.00 1.36
N ALA A 120 -0.99 -5.16 1.00
CA ALA A 120 -1.63 -4.23 1.94
C ALA A 120 -2.30 -4.97 3.12
N MET A 121 -2.95 -6.10 2.86
CA MET A 121 -3.50 -6.97 3.91
C MET A 121 -2.41 -7.54 4.81
N THR A 122 -1.30 -8.00 4.23
CA THR A 122 -0.17 -8.58 4.98
C THR A 122 0.53 -7.51 5.84
N LEU A 123 0.72 -6.30 5.31
CA LEU A 123 1.24 -5.15 6.04
C LEU A 123 0.31 -4.76 7.21
N THR A 124 -1.01 -4.82 6.99
CA THR A 124 -1.99 -4.59 8.06
C THR A 124 -1.88 -5.65 9.16
N GLN A 125 -1.71 -6.93 8.80
CA GLN A 125 -1.49 -8.03 9.75
C GLN A 125 -0.18 -7.86 10.53
N ALA A 126 0.86 -7.34 9.89
CA ALA A 126 2.14 -7.03 10.51
C ALA A 126 2.14 -5.77 11.39
N GLY A 127 1.01 -5.04 11.48
CA GLY A 127 0.92 -3.79 12.23
C GLY A 127 1.55 -2.57 11.53
N MET A 128 2.07 -2.73 10.31
CA MET A 128 2.71 -1.67 9.52
C MET A 128 1.65 -0.80 8.82
N GLN A 129 0.89 -0.05 9.62
CA GLN A 129 -0.31 0.66 9.17
C GLN A 129 -0.02 1.74 8.10
N ASP A 130 1.06 2.50 8.21
CA ASP A 130 1.40 3.56 7.25
C ASP A 130 1.69 2.99 5.86
N ALA A 131 2.53 1.95 5.81
CA ALA A 131 2.80 1.24 4.57
C ALA A 131 1.56 0.56 3.98
N ALA A 132 0.69 0.00 4.83
CA ALA A 132 -0.56 -0.59 4.37
C ALA A 132 -1.47 0.46 3.73
N LEU A 133 -1.63 1.64 4.35
CA LEU A 133 -2.39 2.76 3.78
C LEU A 133 -1.85 3.16 2.41
N GLN A 134 -0.55 3.36 2.31
CA GLN A 134 0.09 3.74 1.05
C GLN A 134 -0.15 2.67 -0.03
N THR A 135 -0.05 1.38 0.31
CA THR A 135 -0.29 0.29 -0.66
C THR A 135 -1.77 0.22 -1.07
N TYR A 136 -2.71 0.53 -0.17
CA TYR A 136 -4.13 0.66 -0.52
C TYR A 136 -4.39 1.85 -1.46
N GLU A 137 -3.70 2.97 -1.26
CA GLU A 137 -3.78 4.15 -2.14
C GLU A 137 -3.21 3.84 -3.53
N GLU A 138 -2.08 3.14 -3.61
CA GLU A 138 -1.51 2.64 -4.87
C GLU A 138 -2.50 1.73 -5.60
N LEU A 139 -3.15 0.80 -4.89
CA LEU A 139 -4.19 -0.04 -5.46
C LEU A 139 -5.36 0.78 -6.02
N LEU A 140 -5.78 1.83 -5.32
CA LEU A 140 -6.87 2.70 -5.77
C LEU A 140 -6.47 3.64 -6.91
N ALA A 141 -5.17 3.91 -7.10
CA ALA A 141 -4.68 4.61 -8.27
C ALA A 141 -4.78 3.73 -9.54
N VAL A 142 -4.57 2.41 -9.39
CA VAL A 142 -4.71 1.43 -10.48
C VAL A 142 -6.18 1.07 -10.72
N ASP A 143 -6.96 0.89 -9.65
CA ASP A 143 -8.39 0.55 -9.70
C ASP A 143 -9.18 1.44 -8.73
N PRO A 144 -9.65 2.60 -9.21
CA PRO A 144 -10.40 3.54 -8.40
C PRO A 144 -11.66 2.96 -7.75
N ASN A 145 -12.22 1.89 -8.30
CA ASN A 145 -13.48 1.32 -7.84
C ASN A 145 -13.29 0.02 -7.06
N HIS A 146 -12.07 -0.31 -6.65
CA HIS A 146 -11.78 -1.52 -5.88
C HIS A 146 -12.40 -1.46 -4.48
N LEU A 147 -13.60 -2.04 -4.32
CA LEU A 147 -14.41 -1.98 -3.10
C LEU A 147 -13.66 -2.46 -1.85
N GLY A 148 -12.91 -3.55 -1.99
CA GLY A 148 -12.13 -4.10 -0.88
C GLY A 148 -11.09 -3.12 -0.35
N ALA A 149 -10.50 -2.33 -1.24
CA ALA A 149 -9.48 -1.34 -0.90
C ALA A 149 -10.12 -0.09 -0.30
N LEU A 150 -11.21 0.42 -0.91
CA LEU A 150 -12.00 1.52 -0.36
C LEU A 150 -12.45 1.23 1.07
N ARG A 151 -12.97 0.03 1.32
CA ARG A 151 -13.46 -0.38 2.65
C ARG A 151 -12.32 -0.47 3.67
N LYS A 152 -11.18 -1.05 3.30
CA LYS A 152 -10.02 -1.16 4.18
C LYS A 152 -9.43 0.22 4.50
N LEU A 153 -9.30 1.08 3.50
CA LEU A 153 -8.82 2.45 3.66
C LEU A 153 -9.78 3.25 4.57
N ALA A 154 -11.09 3.14 4.35
CA ALA A 154 -12.09 3.84 5.16
C ALA A 154 -11.99 3.45 6.64
N ARG A 155 -11.96 2.14 6.93
CA ARG A 155 -11.84 1.63 8.31
C ARG A 155 -10.53 2.07 8.96
N LEU A 156 -9.42 2.06 8.21
CA LEU A 156 -8.11 2.48 8.74
C LEU A 156 -8.05 3.98 8.98
N ALA A 157 -8.70 4.79 8.11
CA ALA A 157 -8.87 6.21 8.29
C ALA A 157 -9.70 6.54 9.55
N MET A 158 -10.82 5.82 9.78
CA MET A 158 -11.61 5.95 11.02
C MET A 158 -10.77 5.67 12.27
N LYS A 159 -9.98 4.58 12.26
CA LYS A 159 -9.10 4.23 13.39
C LYS A 159 -8.07 5.31 13.71
N ARG A 160 -7.66 6.09 12.70
CA ARG A 160 -6.73 7.22 12.85
C ARG A 160 -7.42 8.55 13.12
N GLY A 161 -8.75 8.56 13.28
CA GLY A 161 -9.54 9.78 13.49
C GLY A 161 -9.67 10.67 12.25
N ASN A 162 -9.29 10.17 11.07
CA ASN A 162 -9.47 10.89 9.82
C ASN A 162 -10.88 10.62 9.25
N ASP A 163 -11.88 11.17 9.94
CA ASP A 163 -13.31 10.99 9.64
C ASP A 163 -13.67 11.48 8.23
N ALA A 164 -13.00 12.55 7.75
CA ALA A 164 -13.21 13.11 6.42
C ALA A 164 -12.81 12.13 5.30
N LYS A 165 -11.61 11.52 5.40
CA LYS A 165 -11.15 10.54 4.41
C LYS A 165 -11.98 9.26 4.47
N ALA A 166 -12.35 8.82 5.68
CA ALA A 166 -13.25 7.68 5.85
C ALA A 166 -14.60 7.90 5.16
N ARG A 167 -15.22 9.07 5.37
CA ARG A 167 -16.45 9.48 4.71
C ARG A 167 -16.35 9.42 3.20
N GLN A 168 -15.32 10.04 2.61
CA GLN A 168 -15.12 10.02 1.15
C GLN A 168 -15.05 8.60 0.58
N CYS A 169 -14.36 7.69 1.27
CA CYS A 169 -14.30 6.29 0.85
C CYS A 169 -15.66 5.60 0.95
N PHE A 170 -16.41 5.77 2.03
CA PHE A 170 -17.74 5.15 2.18
C PHE A 170 -18.77 5.74 1.21
N GLU A 171 -18.75 7.05 0.95
CA GLU A 171 -19.60 7.67 -0.07
C GLU A 171 -19.32 7.10 -1.46
N ARG A 172 -18.05 6.86 -1.82
CA ARG A 172 -17.70 6.17 -3.06
C ARG A 172 -18.24 4.74 -3.10
N ILE A 173 -18.16 4.00 -1.99
CA ILE A 173 -18.74 2.65 -1.91
C ILE A 173 -20.25 2.69 -2.14
N ILE A 174 -20.98 3.62 -1.52
CA ILE A 174 -22.43 3.76 -1.70
C ILE A 174 -22.78 4.16 -3.13
N LYS A 175 -22.00 5.05 -3.78
CA LYS A 175 -22.21 5.40 -5.19
C LYS A 175 -22.08 4.17 -6.11
N LEU A 176 -21.15 3.27 -5.81
CA LEU A 176 -20.95 2.04 -6.58
C LEU A 176 -21.98 0.95 -6.22
N HIS A 177 -22.32 0.84 -4.93
CA HIS A 177 -23.24 -0.14 -4.37
C HIS A 177 -24.17 0.54 -3.35
N PRO A 178 -25.32 1.08 -3.81
CA PRO A 178 -26.25 1.80 -2.94
C PRO A 178 -26.76 0.96 -1.76
N GLY A 179 -26.81 -0.37 -1.90
CA GLY A 179 -27.25 -1.31 -0.86
C GLY A 179 -26.16 -1.79 0.11
N ASP A 180 -24.96 -1.19 0.10
CA ASP A 180 -23.87 -1.59 1.00
C ASP A 180 -24.18 -1.16 2.45
N LEU A 181 -24.75 -2.09 3.23
CA LEU A 181 -25.17 -1.85 4.61
C LEU A 181 -24.02 -1.37 5.50
N GLU A 182 -22.82 -1.90 5.29
CA GLU A 182 -21.66 -1.52 6.10
C GLU A 182 -21.26 -0.07 5.84
N ALA A 183 -21.22 0.36 4.57
CA ALA A 183 -20.90 1.74 4.22
C ALA A 183 -21.97 2.71 4.75
N GLN A 184 -23.26 2.35 4.63
CA GLN A 184 -24.36 3.16 5.17
C GLN A 184 -24.28 3.30 6.69
N GLN A 185 -24.07 2.20 7.42
CA GLN A 185 -23.92 2.22 8.88
C GLN A 185 -22.70 3.05 9.29
N SER A 186 -21.58 2.90 8.58
CA SER A 186 -20.35 3.63 8.88
C SER A 186 -20.50 5.14 8.68
N LEU A 187 -21.21 5.59 7.63
CA LEU A 187 -21.52 7.01 7.44
C LEU A 187 -22.44 7.56 8.54
N ARG A 188 -23.51 6.84 8.89
CA ARG A 188 -24.40 7.24 9.98
C ARG A 188 -23.64 7.40 11.31
N ASN A 189 -22.71 6.50 11.59
CA ASN A 189 -21.86 6.57 12.77
C ASN A 189 -20.93 7.80 12.73
N LEU A 190 -20.35 8.12 11.56
CA LEU A 190 -19.53 9.31 11.37
C LEU A 190 -20.34 10.61 11.52
N ASP A 191 -21.58 10.65 11.04
CA ASP A 191 -22.50 11.78 11.22
C ASP A 191 -22.85 12.00 12.70
N ALA A 192 -23.21 10.92 13.40
CA ALA A 192 -23.53 10.95 14.83
C ALA A 192 -22.35 11.43 15.68
N LEU A 193 -21.12 10.98 15.38
CA LEU A 193 -19.92 11.47 16.06
C LEU A 193 -19.66 12.96 15.78
N GLY A 194 -19.97 13.43 14.57
CA GLY A 194 -19.82 14.84 14.18
C GLY A 194 -20.77 15.78 14.92
N THR A 195 -22.03 15.37 15.13
CA THR A 195 -23.02 16.17 15.87
C THR A 195 -22.68 16.25 17.35
N ILE A 196 -22.24 15.15 17.96
CA ILE A 196 -21.79 15.11 19.36
C ILE A 196 -20.61 16.06 19.58
N LYS A 197 -19.56 16.00 18.73
CA LYS A 197 -18.39 16.90 18.85
C LYS A 197 -18.76 18.38 18.76
N LYS A 198 -19.74 18.74 17.91
CA LYS A 198 -20.23 20.12 17.79
C LYS A 198 -21.03 20.58 19.02
N GLY A 199 -21.83 19.70 19.62
CA GLY A 199 -22.62 20.03 20.81
C GLY A 199 -21.80 20.23 22.10
N PHE A 200 -20.56 19.74 22.15
CA PHE A 200 -19.65 19.95 23.29
C PHE A 200 -18.70 21.16 23.12
N THR A 201 -18.70 21.81 21.95
CA THR A 201 -17.80 22.95 21.64
C THR A 201 -18.53 24.30 21.60
N THR A 202 -19.82 24.31 21.94
CA THR A 202 -20.67 25.48 22.19
C THR A 202 -20.90 25.64 23.69
#